data_AF-A0A7H0IEV5-F1
#
_entry.id   AF-A0A7H0IEV5-F1
#
_cell.length_a   1.000
_cell.length_b   1.000
_cell.length_c   1.000
_cell.angle_alpha   90.00
_cell.angle_beta   90.00
_cell.angle_gamma   90.00
#
_symmetry.space_group_name_H-M   'P 1'
#
loop_
_entity.id
_entity.type
_entity.pdbx_description
1 polymer ?
#
loop_
_entity_poly.entity_id
_entity_poly.type
_entity_poly.pdbx_seq_one_letter_code
_entity_poly.pdbx_strand_id
1 'polypeptide(L)'
;MRTALNTKRKIAAGLLTVAAALGGVAFPATASAASANAQLRICNDNAAALKFYLVGYNDHGDWGGSRFWDVPAHGCTTAADYWWQTNRSVEFHYVRTGTGWNWKQLYVPKAKNGSTQEYSVR
;
A
#
# COMPACT_ATOMS: atom_id res chain seq x y z
N MET A 1 -25.37 -37.67 12.83
CA MET A 1 -26.00 -37.15 11.61
C MET A 1 -26.72 -35.85 11.92
N ARG A 2 -26.23 -34.73 11.34
CA ARG A 2 -26.98 -33.55 10.89
C ARG A 2 -25.99 -32.70 10.08
N THR A 3 -26.16 -32.73 8.77
CA THR A 3 -25.40 -31.99 7.76
C THR A 3 -26.05 -30.61 7.58
N ALA A 4 -25.26 -29.54 7.41
CA ALA A 4 -25.61 -28.44 6.51
C ALA A 4 -24.42 -27.47 6.29
N LEU A 5 -24.30 -27.06 5.03
CA LEU A 5 -23.22 -26.35 4.35
C LEU A 5 -23.42 -24.82 4.39
N ASN A 6 -22.29 -24.08 4.38
CA ASN A 6 -21.90 -23.06 3.38
C ASN A 6 -22.76 -21.80 3.16
N THR A 7 -22.16 -20.60 3.19
CA THR A 7 -22.60 -19.47 2.34
C THR A 7 -21.41 -18.56 1.99
N LYS A 8 -20.96 -18.66 0.73
CA LYS A 8 -20.07 -17.71 0.07
C LYS A 8 -20.81 -16.37 -0.10
N ARG A 9 -20.23 -15.26 0.36
CA ARG A 9 -20.75 -13.91 0.07
C ARG A 9 -20.60 -13.62 -1.42
N LYS A 10 -21.70 -13.80 -2.17
CA LYS A 10 -21.89 -13.29 -3.51
C LYS A 10 -22.34 -11.83 -3.37
N ILE A 11 -21.50 -10.87 -3.72
CA ILE A 11 -21.96 -9.47 -3.84
C ILE A 11 -22.65 -9.38 -5.20
N ALA A 12 -23.98 -9.41 -5.15
CA ALA A 12 -24.84 -9.13 -6.28
C ALA A 12 -24.85 -7.60 -6.50
N ALA A 13 -24.27 -7.13 -7.60
CA ALA A 13 -24.49 -5.77 -8.09
C ALA A 13 -25.71 -5.81 -9.01
N GLY A 14 -26.87 -5.40 -8.46
CA GLY A 14 -28.13 -5.27 -9.19
C GLY A 14 -28.19 -3.99 -10.01
N LEU A 15 -28.75 -4.13 -11.22
CA LEU A 15 -29.04 -3.11 -12.23
C LEU A 15 -29.93 -1.96 -11.73
N LEU A 16 -29.75 -0.75 -12.30
CA LEU A 16 -30.83 0.24 -12.43
C LEU A 16 -30.85 0.90 -13.83
N THR A 17 -31.84 0.46 -14.61
CA THR A 17 -32.75 1.20 -15.53
C THR A 17 -32.21 2.10 -16.64
N VAL A 18 -32.55 1.72 -17.88
CA VAL A 18 -32.57 2.56 -19.08
C VAL A 18 -33.70 3.58 -18.99
N ALA A 19 -33.38 4.87 -19.11
CA ALA A 19 -34.33 5.92 -19.46
C ALA A 19 -33.75 6.74 -20.63
N ALA A 20 -34.38 6.64 -21.79
CA ALA A 20 -34.09 7.46 -22.96
C ALA A 20 -35.18 8.52 -23.10
N ALA A 21 -34.83 9.80 -22.90
CA ALA A 21 -35.47 10.95 -23.54
C ALA A 21 -34.72 12.25 -23.21
N LEU A 22 -34.19 12.88 -24.27
CA LEU A 22 -33.86 14.31 -24.40
C LEU A 22 -32.62 14.86 -23.66
N GLY A 23 -31.50 14.93 -24.41
CA GLY A 23 -30.74 16.18 -24.50
C GLY A 23 -29.72 16.54 -23.41
N GLY A 24 -29.22 15.58 -22.64
CA GLY A 24 -28.04 15.78 -21.80
C GLY A 24 -27.05 14.68 -22.07
N VAL A 25 -25.92 14.97 -22.73
CA VAL A 25 -24.78 14.06 -22.75
C VAL A 25 -24.40 13.79 -21.29
N ALA A 26 -24.71 12.59 -20.80
CA ALA A 26 -24.11 12.08 -19.60
C ALA A 26 -22.60 12.06 -19.88
N PHE A 27 -21.88 13.06 -19.39
CA PHE A 27 -20.43 13.04 -19.42
C PHE A 27 -20.01 11.73 -18.75
N PRO A 28 -19.17 10.89 -19.40
CA PRO A 28 -18.60 9.76 -18.71
C PRO A 28 -17.90 10.35 -17.49
N ALA A 29 -18.39 10.03 -16.29
CA ALA A 29 -17.63 10.26 -15.09
C ALA A 29 -16.29 9.58 -15.34
N THR A 30 -15.23 10.36 -15.47
CA THR A 30 -13.88 9.83 -15.59
C THR A 30 -13.67 8.99 -14.34
N ALA A 31 -13.76 7.67 -14.46
CA ALA A 31 -13.26 6.78 -13.45
C ALA A 31 -11.79 7.18 -13.26
N SER A 32 -11.47 7.81 -12.12
CA SER A 32 -10.09 8.10 -11.77
C SER A 32 -9.33 6.78 -11.87
N ALA A 33 -8.30 6.73 -12.71
CA ALA A 33 -7.46 5.56 -12.83
C ALA A 33 -7.02 5.14 -11.43
N ALA A 34 -7.21 3.85 -11.10
CA ALA A 34 -6.73 3.30 -9.84
C ALA A 34 -5.26 3.72 -9.65
N SER A 35 -4.97 4.39 -8.52
CA SER A 35 -3.61 4.78 -8.17
C SER A 35 -2.72 3.54 -8.27
N ALA A 36 -1.63 3.59 -9.04
CA ALA A 36 -0.69 2.49 -9.07
C ALA A 36 -0.02 2.38 -7.70
N ASN A 37 0.06 1.18 -7.15
CA ASN A 37 0.62 0.93 -5.83
C ASN A 37 1.91 0.09 -5.91
N ALA A 38 2.78 0.27 -4.94
CA ALA A 38 4.04 -0.47 -4.83
C ALA A 38 4.30 -0.95 -3.40
N GLN A 39 4.94 -2.11 -3.28
CA GLN A 39 5.60 -2.55 -2.05
C GLN A 39 6.94 -1.84 -1.90
N LEU A 40 7.40 -1.65 -0.66
CA LEU A 40 8.72 -1.09 -0.39
C LEU A 40 9.63 -2.16 0.19
N ARG A 41 10.87 -2.19 -0.31
CA ARG A 41 11.97 -3.01 0.21
C ARG A 41 13.01 -2.09 0.82
N ILE A 42 13.29 -2.30 2.10
CA ILE A 42 14.25 -1.49 2.84
C ILE A 42 15.54 -2.28 2.98
N CYS A 43 16.62 -1.75 2.43
CA CYS A 43 17.97 -2.28 2.55
C CYS A 43 18.76 -1.46 3.56
N ASN A 44 19.31 -2.12 4.57
CA ASN A 44 20.08 -1.52 5.64
C ASN A 44 21.57 -1.71 5.35
N ASP A 45 22.26 -0.64 4.98
CA ASP A 45 23.70 -0.68 4.69
C ASP A 45 24.56 -0.58 5.97
N ASN A 46 23.91 -0.44 7.13
CA ASN A 46 24.56 -0.32 8.43
C ASN A 46 24.90 -1.69 9.05
N ALA A 47 25.93 -1.71 9.90
CA ALA A 47 26.34 -2.88 10.68
C ALA A 47 25.38 -3.21 11.84
N ALA A 48 24.52 -2.28 12.26
CA ALA A 48 23.46 -2.53 13.22
C ALA A 48 22.15 -2.87 12.50
N ALA A 49 21.44 -3.89 12.96
CA ALA A 49 20.06 -4.15 12.52
C ALA A 49 19.15 -2.96 12.85
N LEU A 50 18.04 -2.83 12.13
CA LEU A 50 17.01 -1.84 12.42
C LEU A 50 15.63 -2.48 12.42
N LYS A 51 14.71 -1.87 13.18
CA LYS A 51 13.28 -2.14 13.11
C LYS A 51 12.59 -0.94 12.47
N PHE A 52 11.60 -1.17 11.61
CA PHE A 52 10.86 -0.09 10.96
C PHE A 52 9.37 -0.40 10.80
N TYR A 53 8.60 0.66 10.54
CA TYR A 53 7.26 0.61 9.98
C TYR A 53 7.07 1.82 9.04
N LEU A 54 6.02 1.76 8.22
CA LEU A 54 5.71 2.77 7.22
C LEU A 54 4.34 3.37 7.51
N VAL A 55 4.16 4.65 7.19
CA VAL A 55 2.86 5.34 7.27
C VAL A 55 2.61 6.13 5.99
N GLY A 56 1.43 6.04 5.40
CA GLY A 56 1.12 6.75 4.15
C GLY A 56 -0.24 6.38 3.57
N TYR A 57 -0.51 6.81 2.34
CA TYR A 57 -1.71 6.40 1.61
C TYR A 57 -1.53 5.00 1.02
N ASN A 58 -2.37 4.07 1.44
CA ASN A 58 -2.36 2.69 0.96
C ASN A 58 -3.14 2.50 -0.36
N ASP A 59 -3.19 1.27 -0.85
CA ASP A 59 -3.94 0.85 -2.04
C ASP A 59 -5.47 0.97 -1.91
N HIS A 60 -5.98 1.20 -0.71
CA HIS A 60 -7.39 1.54 -0.45
C HIS A 60 -7.66 3.05 -0.45
N GLY A 61 -6.63 3.89 -0.51
CA GLY A 61 -6.76 5.34 -0.41
C GLY A 61 -6.80 5.89 1.01
N ASP A 62 -6.53 5.05 2.00
CA ASP A 62 -6.53 5.44 3.42
C ASP A 62 -5.12 5.80 3.89
N TRP A 63 -5.03 6.80 4.77
CA TRP A 63 -3.80 7.09 5.51
C TRP A 63 -3.66 6.10 6.67
N GLY A 64 -2.69 5.20 6.60
CA GLY A 64 -2.52 4.13 7.57
C GLY A 64 -1.07 3.69 7.76
N GLY A 65 -0.83 2.86 8.78
CA GLY A 65 0.48 2.33 9.12
C GLY A 65 0.64 0.85 8.76
N SER A 66 1.88 0.43 8.52
CA SER A 66 2.23 -0.99 8.42
C SER A 66 2.44 -1.64 9.78
N ARG A 67 2.52 -2.97 9.78
CA ARG A 67 3.19 -3.69 10.88
C ARG A 67 4.67 -3.32 10.97
N PHE A 68 5.29 -3.72 12.08
CA PHE A 68 6.74 -3.65 12.25
C PHE A 68 7.46 -4.75 11.45
N TRP A 69 8.67 -4.40 11.02
CA TRP A 69 9.59 -5.26 10.31
C TRP A 69 11.00 -5.09 10.88
N ASP A 70 11.76 -6.17 10.90
CA ASP A 70 13.18 -6.13 11.21
C ASP A 70 13.98 -6.23 9.91
N VAL A 71 15.04 -5.44 9.78
CA VAL A 71 16.03 -5.52 8.71
C VAL A 71 17.38 -5.88 9.34
N PRO A 72 18.00 -7.00 8.96
CA PRO A 72 19.30 -7.38 9.49
C PRO A 72 20.37 -6.34 9.11
N ALA A 73 21.51 -6.40 9.81
CA ALA A 73 22.70 -5.68 9.41
C ALA A 73 23.11 -6.09 7.99
N HIS A 74 23.45 -5.13 7.13
CA HIS A 74 23.84 -5.37 5.73
C HIS A 74 22.85 -6.23 4.93
N GLY A 75 21.55 -6.12 5.22
CA GLY A 75 20.53 -6.91 4.53
C GLY A 75 19.28 -6.10 4.21
N CYS A 76 18.29 -6.77 3.62
CA CYS A 76 17.07 -6.12 3.16
C CYS A 76 15.83 -6.89 3.60
N THR A 77 14.76 -6.14 3.88
CA THR A 77 13.44 -6.70 4.16
C THR A 77 12.40 -6.01 3.30
N THR A 78 11.58 -6.81 2.61
CA THR A 78 10.40 -6.31 1.89
C THR A 78 9.24 -6.19 2.85
N ALA A 79 8.56 -5.04 2.88
CA ALA A 79 7.30 -4.85 3.58
C ALA A 79 6.16 -5.52 2.80
N ALA A 80 6.18 -6.86 2.75
CA ALA A 80 5.23 -7.65 1.98
C ALA A 80 3.79 -7.45 2.46
N ASP A 81 2.85 -7.55 1.52
CA ASP A 81 1.40 -7.38 1.75
C ASP A 81 0.98 -5.97 2.22
N TYR A 82 1.88 -4.99 2.16
CA TYR A 82 1.57 -3.57 2.33
C TYR A 82 1.89 -2.79 1.05
N TRP A 83 0.87 -2.15 0.48
CA TRP A 83 0.94 -1.47 -0.80
C TRP A 83 0.71 0.02 -0.61
N TRP A 84 1.57 0.84 -1.21
CA TRP A 84 1.53 2.30 -1.08
C TRP A 84 1.31 2.96 -2.42
N GLN A 85 0.52 4.03 -2.45
CA GLN A 85 0.32 4.80 -3.66
C GLN A 85 1.65 5.36 -4.18
N THR A 86 1.90 5.15 -5.46
CA THR A 86 3.06 5.70 -6.17
C THR A 86 2.84 7.17 -6.51
N ASN A 87 3.94 7.86 -6.87
CA ASN A 87 3.97 9.31 -7.08
C ASN A 87 3.58 10.09 -5.81
N ARG A 88 3.97 9.58 -4.64
CA ARG A 88 3.59 10.10 -3.32
C ARG A 88 4.65 9.71 -2.28
N SER A 89 4.73 10.46 -1.19
CA SER A 89 5.62 10.10 -0.08
C SER A 89 4.93 9.22 0.95
N VAL A 90 5.72 8.33 1.56
CA VAL A 90 5.40 7.63 2.82
C VAL A 90 6.36 8.11 3.91
N GLU A 91 5.94 8.01 5.16
CA GLU A 91 6.81 8.16 6.32
C GLU A 91 7.49 6.82 6.62
N PHE A 92 8.81 6.82 6.69
CA PHE A 92 9.62 5.71 7.13
C PHE A 92 10.08 5.96 8.56
N HIS A 93 9.46 5.25 9.49
CA HIS A 93 9.78 5.29 10.91
C HIS A 93 10.68 4.11 11.25
N TYR A 94 11.82 4.36 11.89
CA TYR A 94 12.81 3.34 12.18
C TYR A 94 13.53 3.58 13.50
N VAL A 95 14.08 2.50 14.05
CA VAL A 95 14.88 2.52 15.26
C VAL A 95 16.02 1.51 15.15
N ARG A 96 17.17 1.85 15.73
CA ARG A 96 18.30 0.95 15.89
C ARG A 96 18.45 0.62 17.38
N THR A 97 19.03 -0.53 17.69
CA THR A 97 19.23 -0.94 19.09
C THR A 97 19.97 0.16 19.87
N GLY A 98 19.42 0.54 21.02
CA GLY A 98 20.02 1.56 21.88
C GLY A 98 19.77 3.01 21.46
N THR A 99 18.97 3.27 20.41
CA THR A 99 18.57 4.62 20.00
C THR A 99 17.06 4.84 20.13
N GLY A 100 16.63 6.11 20.02
CA GLY A 100 15.22 6.45 19.91
C GLY A 100 14.66 6.24 18.50
N TRP A 101 13.34 6.26 18.38
CA TRP A 101 12.67 6.28 17.09
C TRP A 101 13.02 7.54 16.30
N ASN A 102 13.29 7.35 15.02
CA ASN A 102 13.53 8.40 14.05
C ASN A 102 12.56 8.20 12.87
N TRP A 103 12.33 9.26 12.10
CA TRP A 103 11.52 9.16 10.90
C TRP A 103 12.06 10.06 9.78
N LYS A 104 11.76 9.69 8.53
CA LYS A 104 11.98 10.52 7.34
C LYS A 104 10.95 10.20 6.28
N GLN A 105 10.75 11.11 5.32
CA GLN A 105 9.94 10.80 4.15
C GLN A 105 10.72 9.96 3.13
N LEU A 106 10.06 8.98 2.53
CA LEU A 106 10.50 8.28 1.33
C LEU A 106 9.53 8.60 0.21
N TYR A 107 10.03 9.23 -0.86
CA TYR A 107 9.23 9.45 -2.06
C TYR A 107 9.12 8.16 -2.86
N VAL A 108 7.90 7.67 -3.04
CA VAL A 108 7.57 6.53 -3.90
C VAL A 108 7.37 7.05 -5.32
N PRO A 109 8.30 6.81 -6.26
CA PRO A 109 8.16 7.31 -7.62
C PRO A 109 6.99 6.64 -8.33
N LYS A 110 6.47 7.29 -9.37
CA LYS A 110 5.47 6.69 -10.25
C LYS A 110 6.01 5.36 -10.79
N ALA A 111 5.29 4.28 -10.54
CA ALA A 111 5.72 2.94 -10.92
C ALA A 111 4.55 2.12 -11.45
N LYS A 112 4.85 0.93 -11.98
CA LYS A 112 3.81 -0.04 -12.36
C LYS A 112 3.09 -0.54 -11.10
N ASN A 113 1.78 -0.72 -11.18
CA ASN A 113 1.01 -1.32 -10.11
C ASN A 113 1.56 -2.73 -9.81
N GLY A 114 1.71 -3.07 -8.53
CA GLY A 114 2.27 -4.36 -8.12
C GLY A 114 3.81 -4.41 -8.09
N SER A 115 4.50 -3.28 -8.32
CA SER A 115 5.96 -3.23 -8.28
C SER A 115 6.54 -3.20 -6.86
N THR A 116 7.82 -3.50 -6.72
CA THR A 116 8.60 -3.32 -5.49
C THR A 116 9.63 -2.22 -5.70
N GLN A 117 9.63 -1.21 -4.83
CA GLN A 117 10.60 -0.12 -4.81
C GLN A 117 11.62 -0.33 -3.70
N GLU A 118 12.91 -0.27 -4.01
CA GLU A 118 13.98 -0.48 -3.04
C GLU A 118 14.54 0.85 -2.52
N TYR A 119 14.81 0.92 -1.21
CA TYR A 119 15.42 2.06 -0.55
C TYR A 119 16.56 1.59 0.33
N SER A 120 17.77 2.08 0.05
CA SER A 120 18.92 1.94 0.94
C SER A 120 18.86 2.97 2.06
N VAL A 121 19.08 2.51 3.28
CA VAL A 121 19.18 3.33 4.49
C VAL A 121 20.49 3.05 5.20
N ARG A 122 21.20 4.13 5.56
CA ARG A 122 22.43 4.08 6.34
C ARG A 122 22.17 4.09 7.84
#